data_AF-A0A2V9PX18-F1
#
_entry.id   AF-A0A2V9PX18-F1
#
_cell.length_a   1.000
_cell.length_b   1.000
_cell.length_c   1.000
_cell.angle_alpha   90.00
_cell.angle_beta   90.00
_cell.angle_gamma   90.00
#
_symmetry.space_group_name_H-M   'P 1'
#
loop_
_entity.id
_entity.type
_entity.pdbx_description
1 polymer ?
#
loop_
_entity_poly.entity_id
_entity_poly.type
_entity_poly.pdbx_seq_one_letter_code
_entity_poly.pdbx_strand_id
1 'polypeptide(L)'
;AHTHAVLAELEATLSGVADAQTAARGFIITGQDAFLEPYGTAAPEVRAHLDQLKSLTADNPDQQRRLAMLENAVAVKLDSLQRNIDLRRQEGFDAARQRMATGIGVKQMNEVRIIISEMKHEEENLLRRRDQDFHLSTRKTTLTFSCLILLGFLLLGCVYYVLRRDITARKRAEEELRESEERFRELVNGIRDYAIFMLDPSGHIASWNPGAERIKGYKANEILGRHFSCFYHRQRPL
;
A
#
# COMPACT_ATOMS: atom_id res chain seq x y z
N ALA A 1 16.64 9.72 4.27
CA ALA A 1 17.25 11.06 4.47
C ALA A 1 17.95 11.14 5.83
N HIS A 2 17.23 10.89 6.92
CA HIS A 2 17.75 11.06 8.29
C HIS A 2 19.00 10.23 8.64
N THR A 3 19.03 8.92 8.33
CA THR A 3 20.19 8.03 8.59
C THR A 3 21.47 8.48 7.89
N HIS A 4 21.39 8.94 6.64
CA HIS A 4 22.58 9.40 5.91
C HIS A 4 23.14 10.70 6.49
N ALA A 5 22.29 11.58 7.02
CA ALA A 5 22.73 12.78 7.73
C ALA A 5 23.51 12.40 9.00
N VAL A 6 22.99 11.46 9.81
CA VAL A 6 23.69 10.96 11.00
C VAL A 6 25.06 10.37 10.64
N LEU A 7 25.13 9.54 9.59
CA LEU A 7 26.40 8.95 9.13
C LEU A 7 27.41 10.00 8.67
N ALA A 8 26.96 11.03 7.96
CA ALA A 8 27.80 12.14 7.50
C ALA A 8 28.35 12.96 8.67
N GLU A 9 27.51 13.29 9.65
CA GLU A 9 27.96 14.05 10.84
C GLU A 9 28.94 13.24 11.71
N LEU A 10 28.76 11.91 11.81
CA LEU A 10 29.72 11.01 12.47
C LEU A 10 31.07 10.99 11.73
N GLU A 11 31.07 11.02 10.40
CA GLU A 11 32.29 11.11 9.59
C GLU A 11 33.00 12.44 9.72
N ALA A 12 32.24 13.54 9.67
CA ALA A 12 32.77 14.89 9.86
C ALA A 12 33.39 15.06 11.24
N THR A 13 32.74 14.54 12.29
CA THR A 13 33.28 14.50 13.66
C THR A 13 34.61 13.75 13.71
N LEU A 14 34.70 12.56 13.09
CA LEU A 14 35.94 11.77 13.07
C LEU A 14 37.06 12.50 12.32
N SER A 15 36.74 13.12 11.18
CA SER A 15 37.69 13.88 10.37
C SER A 15 38.23 15.07 11.15
N GLY A 16 37.36 15.89 11.74
CA GLY A 16 37.80 17.06 12.51
C GLY A 16 38.71 16.70 13.68
N VAL A 17 38.43 15.60 14.41
CA VAL A 17 39.33 15.12 15.48
C VAL A 17 40.67 14.63 14.92
N ALA A 18 40.68 13.97 13.76
CA ALA A 18 41.90 13.52 13.10
C ALA A 18 42.74 14.69 12.56
N ASP A 19 42.09 15.71 12.01
CA ASP A 19 42.73 16.92 11.50
C ASP A 19 43.33 17.73 12.65
N ALA A 20 42.60 17.91 13.75
CA ALA A 20 43.11 18.51 14.98
C ALA A 20 44.34 17.75 15.52
N GLN A 21 44.30 16.41 15.50
CA GLN A 21 45.45 15.59 15.90
C GLN A 21 46.65 15.80 14.97
N THR A 22 46.41 15.90 13.66
CA THR A 22 47.47 16.07 12.65
C THR A 22 48.11 17.46 12.75
N ALA A 23 47.29 18.50 12.90
CA ALA A 23 47.72 19.87 13.16
C ALA A 23 48.60 19.97 14.42
N ALA A 24 48.14 19.39 15.54
CA ALA A 24 48.91 19.36 16.78
C ALA A 24 50.26 18.64 16.63
N ARG A 25 50.30 17.54 15.88
CA ARG A 25 51.57 16.83 15.57
C ARG A 25 52.50 17.70 14.74
N GLY A 26 51.98 18.38 13.71
CA GLY A 26 52.74 19.32 12.88
C GLY A 26 53.42 20.38 13.73
N PHE A 27 52.65 21.04 14.62
CA PHE A 27 53.19 22.03 15.54
C PHE A 27 54.23 21.46 16.50
N ILE A 28 53.99 20.27 17.07
CA ILE A 28 54.95 19.67 18.00
C ILE A 28 56.29 19.41 17.29
N ILE A 29 56.25 18.89 16.08
CA ILE A 29 57.46 18.57 15.28
C ILE A 29 58.19 19.86 14.85
N THR A 30 57.48 20.85 14.32
CA THR A 30 58.11 22.01 13.67
C THR A 30 58.29 23.21 14.58
N GLY A 31 57.44 23.35 15.60
CA GLY A 31 57.33 24.54 16.46
C GLY A 31 56.67 25.74 15.77
N GLN A 32 56.15 25.60 14.54
CA GLN A 32 55.57 26.72 13.78
C GLN A 32 54.06 26.82 14.04
N ASP A 33 53.60 27.97 14.52
CA ASP A 33 52.18 28.21 14.85
C ASP A 33 51.24 28.08 13.64
N ALA A 34 51.73 28.22 12.41
CA ALA A 34 50.93 28.00 11.18
C ALA A 34 50.30 26.59 11.13
N PHE A 35 50.93 25.59 11.75
CA PHE A 35 50.35 24.24 11.85
C PHE A 35 49.16 24.16 12.83
N LEU A 36 48.91 25.19 13.64
CA LEU A 36 47.78 25.24 14.57
C LEU A 36 46.54 25.91 13.96
N GLU A 37 46.61 26.52 12.77
CA GLU A 37 45.42 27.07 12.11
C GLU A 37 44.31 26.02 11.93
N PRO A 38 44.59 24.81 11.39
CA PRO A 38 43.56 23.78 11.24
C PRO A 38 43.07 23.23 12.59
N TYR A 39 43.90 23.29 13.65
CA TYR A 39 43.47 22.91 15.00
C TYR A 39 42.43 23.90 15.55
N GLY A 40 42.65 25.19 15.33
CA GLY A 40 41.75 26.26 15.78
C GLY A 40 40.37 26.21 15.12
N THR A 41 40.29 25.76 13.86
CA THR A 41 39.01 25.58 13.15
C THR A 41 38.35 24.24 13.45
N ALA A 42 39.11 23.16 13.59
CA ALA A 42 38.54 21.82 13.78
C ALA A 42 37.79 21.66 15.11
N ALA A 43 38.25 22.26 16.20
CA ALA A 43 37.59 22.13 17.50
C ALA A 43 36.13 22.67 17.53
N PRO A 44 35.85 23.91 17.07
CA PRO A 44 34.47 24.41 16.98
C PRO A 44 33.63 23.67 15.94
N GLU A 45 34.20 23.23 14.82
CA GLU A 45 33.48 22.42 13.82
C GLU A 45 33.03 21.07 14.39
N VAL A 46 33.94 20.35 15.07
CA VAL A 46 33.61 19.10 15.76
C VAL A 46 32.49 19.31 16.78
N ARG A 47 32.51 20.43 17.51
CA ARG A 47 31.42 20.76 18.46
C ARG A 47 30.09 20.95 17.74
N ALA A 48 30.09 21.68 16.61
CA ALA A 48 28.89 21.87 15.81
C ALA A 48 28.33 20.54 15.27
N HIS A 49 29.19 19.63 14.81
CA HIS A 49 28.78 18.30 14.35
C HIS A 49 28.16 17.46 15.47
N LEU A 50 28.70 17.52 16.69
CA LEU A 50 28.12 16.85 17.86
C LEU A 50 26.74 17.42 18.23
N ASP A 51 26.57 18.74 18.18
CA ASP A 51 25.28 19.39 18.42
C ASP A 51 24.24 19.01 17.34
N GLN A 52 24.65 18.89 16.07
CA GLN A 52 23.79 18.38 15.02
C GLN A 52 23.40 16.91 15.24
N LEU A 53 24.36 16.04 15.58
CA LEU A 53 24.10 14.64 15.93
C LEU A 53 23.09 14.51 17.08
N LYS A 54 23.14 15.41 18.05
CA LYS A 54 22.19 15.44 19.16
C LYS A 54 20.77 15.72 18.70
N SER A 55 20.60 16.65 17.77
CA SER A 55 19.30 16.99 17.19
C SER A 55 18.76 15.88 16.29
N LEU A 56 19.62 15.28 15.46
CA LEU A 56 19.24 14.20 14.56
C LEU A 56 18.83 12.97 15.39
N THR A 57 19.65 12.54 16.34
CA THR A 57 19.39 11.30 17.09
C THR A 57 18.41 11.46 18.26
N ALA A 58 17.60 12.53 18.30
CA ALA A 58 16.74 12.85 19.44
C ALA A 58 15.64 11.81 19.71
N ASP A 59 15.24 11.06 18.68
CA ASP A 59 14.24 10.00 18.74
C ASP A 59 14.80 8.64 19.16
N ASN A 60 16.13 8.52 19.31
CA ASN A 60 16.82 7.26 19.58
C ASN A 60 17.60 7.32 20.92
N PRO A 61 17.04 6.78 22.02
CA PRO A 61 17.68 6.80 23.33
C PRO A 61 19.05 6.11 23.38
N ASP A 62 19.27 5.08 22.57
CA ASP A 62 20.54 4.36 22.53
C ASP A 62 21.62 5.19 21.84
N GLN A 63 21.27 5.89 20.76
CA GLN A 63 22.16 6.84 20.11
C GLN A 63 22.46 8.03 21.01
N GLN A 64 21.49 8.56 21.77
CA GLN A 64 21.76 9.64 22.75
C GLN A 64 22.75 9.22 23.84
N ARG A 65 22.67 7.98 24.32
CA ARG A 65 23.64 7.44 25.29
C ARG A 65 25.04 7.34 24.68
N ARG A 66 25.16 6.79 23.47
CA ARG A 66 26.46 6.68 22.77
C ARG A 66 27.03 8.06 22.41
N LEU A 67 26.17 9.00 22.02
CA LEU A 67 26.56 10.37 21.73
C LEU A 67 27.12 11.07 22.97
N ALA A 68 26.53 10.90 24.15
CA ALA A 68 27.10 11.44 25.39
C ALA A 68 28.49 10.85 25.69
N MET A 69 28.71 9.57 25.42
CA MET A 69 30.03 8.94 25.52
C MET A 69 31.00 9.51 24.49
N LEU A 70 30.55 9.74 23.25
CA LEU A 70 31.35 10.35 22.18
C LEU A 70 31.75 11.78 22.53
N GLU A 71 30.81 12.61 22.99
CA GLU A 71 31.06 13.99 23.43
C GLU A 71 32.16 14.04 24.49
N ASN A 72 32.10 13.15 25.49
CA ASN A 72 33.12 13.06 26.53
C ASN A 72 34.47 12.59 25.96
N ALA A 73 34.50 11.54 25.15
CA ALA A 73 35.73 11.03 24.55
C ALA A 73 36.42 12.07 23.65
N VAL A 74 35.64 12.82 22.87
CA VAL A 74 36.12 13.92 22.03
C VAL A 74 36.66 15.07 22.89
N ALA A 75 35.94 15.46 23.95
CA ALA A 75 36.42 16.51 24.87
C ALA A 75 37.76 16.13 25.52
N VAL A 76 37.86 14.90 26.04
CA VAL A 76 39.10 14.34 26.60
C VAL A 76 40.24 14.35 25.58
N LYS A 77 39.93 14.02 24.31
CA LYS A 77 40.91 14.00 23.23
C LYS A 77 41.40 15.40 22.88
N LEU A 78 40.51 16.37 22.68
CA LEU A 78 40.86 17.75 22.33
C LEU A 78 41.65 18.43 23.46
N ASP A 79 41.25 18.23 24.71
CA ASP A 79 41.97 18.73 25.89
C ASP A 79 43.37 18.08 26.00
N SER A 80 43.50 16.79 25.71
CA SER A 80 44.82 16.15 25.67
C SER A 80 45.72 16.67 24.54
N LEU A 81 45.15 17.09 23.41
CA LEU A 81 45.91 17.74 22.33
C LEU A 81 46.37 19.14 22.77
N GLN A 82 45.48 19.93 23.37
CA GLN A 82 45.80 21.27 23.89
C GLN A 82 46.94 21.20 24.91
N ARG A 83 46.85 20.30 25.90
CA ARG A 83 47.91 20.10 26.90
C ARG A 83 49.27 19.75 26.28
N ASN A 84 49.29 19.09 25.13
CA ASN A 84 50.53 18.73 24.44
C ASN A 84 51.12 19.90 23.64
N ILE A 85 50.25 20.73 23.06
CA ILE A 85 50.62 22.02 22.45
C ILE A 85 51.21 22.94 23.53
N ASP A 86 50.58 23.01 24.70
CA ASP A 86 51.05 23.84 25.82
C ASP A 86 52.41 23.38 26.35
N LEU A 87 52.60 22.06 26.52
CA LEU A 87 53.90 21.49 26.86
C LEU A 87 54.98 21.86 25.84
N ARG A 88 54.67 21.80 24.54
CA ARG A 88 55.62 22.17 23.49
C ARG A 88 56.03 23.65 23.59
N ARG A 89 55.09 24.52 23.97
CA ARG A 89 55.30 25.98 24.14
C ARG A 89 56.08 26.31 25.41
N GLN A 90 55.79 25.63 26.51
CA GLN A 90 56.34 25.96 27.84
C GLN A 90 57.64 25.23 28.15
N GLU A 91 57.72 23.94 27.83
CA GLU A 91 58.81 23.05 28.24
C GLU A 91 59.65 22.55 27.05
N GLY A 92 59.22 22.84 25.81
CA GLY A 92 59.97 22.52 24.59
C GLY A 92 59.62 21.16 23.98
N PHE A 93 60.39 20.77 22.96
CA PHE A 93 60.08 19.60 22.12
C PHE A 93 60.15 18.28 22.89
N ASP A 94 61.16 18.09 23.73
CA ASP A 94 61.37 16.81 24.42
C ASP A 94 60.26 16.47 25.41
N ALA A 95 59.74 17.46 26.14
CA ALA A 95 58.61 17.27 27.06
C ALA A 95 57.34 16.83 26.31
N ALA A 96 57.00 17.50 25.21
CA ALA A 96 55.87 17.14 24.36
C ALA A 96 56.05 15.75 23.73
N ARG A 97 57.26 15.44 23.24
CA ARG A 97 57.61 14.13 22.68
C ARG A 97 57.48 13.00 23.70
N GLN A 98 57.95 13.20 24.93
CA GLN A 98 57.84 12.21 26.00
C GLN A 98 56.38 11.91 26.34
N ARG A 99 55.52 12.94 26.40
CA ARG A 99 54.08 12.75 26.56
C ARG A 99 53.47 12.00 25.39
N MET A 100 53.83 12.31 24.15
CA MET A 100 53.34 11.56 22.98
C MET A 100 53.75 10.08 23.01
N ALA A 101 54.95 9.79 23.49
CA ALA A 101 55.48 8.43 23.61
C ALA A 101 54.70 7.55 24.61
N THR A 102 53.91 8.14 25.53
CA THR A 102 53.05 7.39 26.47
C THR A 102 51.92 6.61 25.79
N GLY A 103 51.61 6.90 24.52
CA GLY A 103 50.54 6.25 23.77
C GLY A 103 49.12 6.70 24.14
N ILE A 104 48.95 7.59 25.13
CA ILE A 104 47.64 8.09 25.58
C ILE A 104 46.81 8.65 24.42
N GLY A 105 47.44 9.42 23.53
CA GLY A 105 46.76 10.01 22.39
C GLY A 105 46.21 8.97 21.40
N VAL A 106 46.89 7.83 21.23
CA VAL A 106 46.43 6.72 20.38
C VAL A 106 45.24 6.02 21.03
N LYS A 107 45.31 5.76 22.34
CA LYS A 107 44.21 5.15 23.10
C LYS A 107 42.92 5.98 23.01
N GLN A 108 43.02 7.29 23.24
CA GLN A 108 41.88 8.21 23.15
C GLN A 108 41.30 8.29 21.73
N MET A 109 42.15 8.31 20.69
CA MET A 109 41.66 8.31 19.30
C MET A 109 40.95 7.00 18.96
N ASN A 110 41.45 5.87 19.47
CA ASN A 110 40.82 4.58 19.26
C ASN A 110 39.46 4.50 19.94
N GLU A 111 39.32 5.08 21.14
CA GLU A 111 38.04 5.19 21.85
C GLU A 111 37.00 5.99 21.06
N VAL A 112 37.39 7.16 20.52
CA VAL A 112 36.53 7.94 19.61
C VAL A 112 36.12 7.10 18.39
N ARG A 113 37.07 6.41 17.75
CA ARG A 113 36.80 5.57 16.57
C ARG A 113 35.84 4.42 16.89
N ILE A 114 35.99 3.78 18.04
CA ILE A 114 35.13 2.67 18.47
C ILE A 114 33.69 3.19 18.64
N ILE A 115 33.50 4.27 19.38
CA ILE A 115 32.15 4.81 19.62
C ILE A 115 31.48 5.22 18.31
N ILE A 116 32.21 5.93 17.44
CA ILE A 116 31.70 6.29 16.10
C ILE A 116 31.33 5.04 15.29
N SER A 117 32.18 4.02 15.29
CA SER A 117 31.91 2.76 14.58
C SER A 117 30.65 2.07 15.10
N GLU A 118 30.44 2.05 16.42
CA GLU A 118 29.24 1.48 17.02
C GLU A 118 27.97 2.27 16.67
N MET A 119 28.04 3.61 16.71
CA MET A 119 26.93 4.48 16.33
C MET A 119 26.56 4.32 14.85
N LYS A 120 27.57 4.24 13.95
CA LYS A 120 27.36 3.97 12.52
C LYS A 120 26.70 2.61 12.29
N HIS A 121 27.18 1.59 12.99
CA HIS A 121 26.65 0.23 12.84
C HIS A 121 25.17 0.16 13.23
N GLU A 122 24.76 0.88 14.27
CA GLU A 122 23.35 0.97 14.66
C GLU A 122 22.49 1.64 13.57
N GLU A 123 22.94 2.75 12.99
CA GLU A 123 22.24 3.42 11.88
C GLU A 123 22.07 2.51 10.65
N GLU A 124 23.12 1.78 10.28
CA GLU A 124 23.07 0.82 9.17
C GLU A 124 22.12 -0.34 9.46
N ASN A 125 22.09 -0.83 10.71
CA ASN A 125 21.18 -1.89 11.12
C ASN A 125 19.71 -1.42 11.12
N LEU A 126 19.44 -0.22 11.62
CA LEU A 126 18.11 0.39 11.56
C LEU A 126 17.63 0.58 10.11
N LEU A 127 18.53 1.01 9.23
CA LEU A 127 18.24 1.15 7.80
C LEU A 127 17.88 -0.20 7.17
N ARG A 128 18.68 -1.25 7.44
CA ARG A 128 18.42 -2.61 6.94
C ARG A 128 17.09 -3.16 7.45
N ARG A 129 16.73 -2.90 8.72
CA ARG A 129 15.43 -3.30 9.28
C ARG A 129 14.28 -2.60 8.56
N ARG A 130 14.37 -1.28 8.38
CA ARG A 130 13.35 -0.50 7.66
C ARG A 130 13.15 -0.99 6.22
N ASP A 131 14.23 -1.36 5.54
CA ASP A 131 14.18 -1.92 4.18
C ASP A 131 13.49 -3.30 4.14
N GLN A 132 13.83 -4.18 5.08
CA GLN A 132 13.21 -5.50 5.22
C GLN A 132 11.71 -5.41 5.56
N ASP A 133 11.34 -4.54 6.50
CA ASP A 133 9.94 -4.31 6.87
C ASP A 133 9.13 -3.76 5.71
N PHE A 134 9.71 -2.88 4.89
CA PHE A 134 9.08 -2.37 3.69
C PHE A 134 8.80 -3.49 2.67
N HIS A 135 9.76 -4.40 2.46
CA HIS A 135 9.57 -5.54 1.55
C HIS A 135 8.53 -6.55 2.07
N LEU A 136 8.48 -6.81 3.38
CA LEU A 136 7.48 -7.70 3.98
C LEU A 136 6.07 -7.10 3.92
N SER A 137 5.93 -5.79 4.17
CA SER A 137 4.64 -5.08 4.03
C SER A 137 4.18 -5.00 2.57
N THR A 138 5.10 -4.77 1.62
CA THR A 138 4.78 -4.71 0.20
C THR A 138 4.28 -6.06 -0.32
N ARG A 139 4.97 -7.16 0.00
CA ARG A 139 4.58 -8.49 -0.48
C ARG A 139 3.22 -8.94 0.07
N LYS A 140 2.91 -8.64 1.34
CA LYS A 140 1.57 -8.93 1.92
C LYS A 140 0.48 -8.09 1.26
N THR A 141 0.72 -6.79 1.08
CA THR A 141 -0.22 -5.87 0.43
C THR A 141 -0.53 -6.32 -1.00
N THR A 142 0.50 -6.64 -1.79
CA THR A 142 0.32 -7.15 -3.16
C THR A 142 -0.49 -8.46 -3.19
N LEU A 143 -0.21 -9.42 -2.29
CA LEU A 143 -0.97 -10.67 -2.24
C LEU A 143 -2.44 -10.43 -1.85
N THR A 144 -2.72 -9.54 -0.90
CA THR A 144 -4.10 -9.22 -0.52
C THR A 144 -4.88 -8.60 -1.68
N PHE A 145 -4.28 -7.67 -2.43
CA PHE A 145 -4.92 -7.11 -3.63
C PHE A 145 -5.13 -8.17 -4.71
N SER A 146 -4.15 -9.03 -4.96
CA SER A 146 -4.29 -10.15 -5.91
C SER A 146 -5.43 -11.11 -5.53
N CYS A 147 -5.58 -11.43 -4.25
CA CYS A 147 -6.69 -12.25 -3.76
C CYS A 147 -8.04 -11.56 -3.94
N LEU A 148 -8.14 -10.25 -3.68
CA LEU A 148 -9.37 -9.49 -3.88
C LEU A 148 -9.76 -9.42 -5.37
N ILE A 149 -8.80 -9.22 -6.26
CA ILE A 149 -9.02 -9.22 -7.71
C ILE A 149 -9.51 -10.59 -8.18
N LEU A 150 -8.86 -11.68 -7.75
CA LEU A 150 -9.28 -13.04 -8.07
C LEU A 150 -10.68 -13.36 -7.54
N LEU A 151 -10.99 -12.95 -6.31
CA LEU A 151 -12.33 -13.12 -5.73
C LEU A 151 -13.38 -12.34 -6.54
N GLY A 152 -13.05 -11.12 -6.98
CA GLY A 152 -13.91 -10.31 -7.84
C GLY A 152 -14.22 -10.98 -9.17
N PHE A 153 -13.20 -11.54 -9.84
CA PHE A 153 -13.40 -12.32 -11.08
C PHE A 153 -14.25 -13.57 -10.85
N LEU A 154 -14.06 -14.26 -9.73
CA LEU A 154 -14.82 -15.46 -9.38
C LEU A 154 -16.30 -15.13 -9.12
N LEU A 155 -16.58 -14.05 -8.38
CA LEU A 155 -17.93 -13.55 -8.16
C LEU A 155 -18.60 -13.13 -9.47
N LEU A 156 -17.90 -12.39 -10.33
CA LEU A 156 -18.43 -11.94 -11.62
C LEU A 156 -18.75 -13.14 -12.54
N GLY A 157 -17.87 -14.16 -12.55
CA GLY A 157 -18.13 -15.42 -13.26
C GLY A 157 -19.34 -16.19 -12.72
N CYS A 158 -19.49 -16.24 -11.39
CA CYS A 158 -20.64 -16.88 -10.73
C CYS A 158 -21.96 -16.16 -11.08
N VAL A 159 -21.98 -14.83 -10.97
CA VAL A 159 -23.13 -13.98 -11.33
C VAL A 159 -23.49 -14.19 -12.80
N TYR A 160 -22.51 -14.12 -13.70
CA TYR A 160 -22.72 -14.38 -15.13
C TYR A 160 -23.33 -15.76 -15.39
N TYR A 161 -22.85 -16.80 -14.70
CA TYR A 161 -23.38 -18.16 -14.83
C TYR A 161 -24.84 -18.25 -14.38
N VAL A 162 -25.18 -17.67 -13.22
CA VAL A 162 -26.55 -17.67 -12.68
C VAL A 162 -27.49 -16.92 -13.61
N LEU A 163 -27.13 -15.72 -14.07
CA LEU A 163 -27.93 -14.93 -15.02
C LEU A 163 -28.16 -15.69 -16.32
N ARG A 164 -27.12 -16.32 -16.88
CA ARG A 164 -27.26 -17.09 -18.13
C ARG A 164 -28.21 -18.27 -17.95
N ARG A 165 -28.13 -18.97 -16.81
CA ARG A 165 -29.02 -20.09 -16.50
C ARG A 165 -30.47 -19.63 -16.36
N ASP A 166 -30.70 -18.53 -15.65
CA ASP A 166 -32.04 -17.97 -15.43
C ASP A 166 -32.71 -17.55 -16.74
N ILE A 167 -31.99 -16.80 -17.58
CA ILE A 167 -32.48 -16.38 -18.91
C ILE A 167 -32.81 -17.60 -19.77
N THR A 168 -31.97 -18.63 -19.75
CA THR A 168 -32.20 -19.85 -20.54
C THR A 168 -33.44 -20.61 -20.05
N ALA A 169 -33.63 -20.71 -18.74
CA ALA A 169 -34.80 -21.36 -18.17
C ALA A 169 -36.10 -20.61 -18.52
N ARG A 170 -36.08 -19.28 -18.38
CA ARG A 170 -37.23 -18.43 -18.73
C ARG A 170 -37.61 -18.55 -20.20
N LYS A 171 -36.63 -18.49 -21.11
CA LYS A 171 -36.88 -18.65 -22.55
C LYS A 171 -37.50 -20.00 -22.90
N ARG A 172 -37.09 -21.08 -22.24
CA ARG A 172 -37.69 -22.41 -22.45
C ARG A 172 -39.13 -22.46 -21.96
N ALA A 173 -39.43 -21.90 -20.80
CA ALA A 173 -40.79 -21.85 -20.28
C ALA A 173 -41.72 -21.00 -21.18
N GLU A 174 -41.23 -19.86 -21.70
CA GLU A 174 -41.98 -19.03 -22.65
C GLU A 174 -42.23 -19.79 -23.98
N GLU A 175 -41.23 -20.53 -24.48
CA GLU A 175 -41.37 -21.32 -25.71
C GLU A 175 -42.32 -22.52 -25.52
N GLU A 176 -42.21 -23.27 -24.43
CA GLU A 176 -43.11 -24.37 -24.08
C GLU A 176 -44.55 -23.90 -23.93
N LEU A 177 -44.76 -22.74 -23.29
CA LEU A 177 -46.08 -22.12 -23.17
C LEU A 177 -46.63 -21.74 -24.57
N ARG A 178 -45.81 -21.09 -25.40
CA ARG A 178 -46.21 -20.71 -26.76
C ARG A 178 -46.58 -21.93 -27.60
N GLU A 179 -45.75 -22.97 -27.59
CA GLU A 179 -46.05 -24.22 -28.30
C GLU A 179 -47.33 -24.88 -27.79
N SER A 180 -47.57 -24.88 -26.48
CA SER A 180 -48.81 -25.41 -25.90
C SER A 180 -50.04 -24.61 -26.32
N GLU A 181 -49.94 -23.26 -26.33
CA GLU A 181 -51.02 -22.39 -26.79
C GLU A 181 -51.32 -22.56 -28.28
N GLU A 182 -50.29 -22.69 -29.12
CA GLU A 182 -50.43 -22.95 -30.55
C GLU A 182 -51.07 -24.31 -30.81
N ARG A 183 -50.58 -25.38 -30.17
CA ARG A 183 -51.18 -26.72 -30.28
C ARG A 183 -52.63 -26.73 -29.80
N PHE A 184 -52.95 -26.06 -28.70
CA PHE A 184 -54.33 -25.93 -28.23
C PHE A 184 -55.22 -25.20 -29.25
N ARG A 185 -54.72 -24.10 -29.81
CA ARG A 185 -55.42 -23.33 -30.86
C ARG A 185 -55.68 -24.18 -32.10
N GLU A 186 -54.72 -24.97 -32.55
CA GLU A 186 -54.87 -25.89 -33.68
C GLU A 186 -55.91 -26.97 -33.40
N LEU A 187 -55.87 -27.61 -32.23
CA LEU A 187 -56.84 -28.63 -31.82
C LEU A 187 -58.28 -28.07 -31.81
N VAL A 188 -58.48 -26.91 -31.17
CA VAL A 188 -59.81 -26.27 -31.10
C VAL A 188 -60.32 -25.86 -32.48
N ASN A 189 -59.42 -25.37 -33.35
CA ASN A 189 -59.77 -24.99 -34.72
C ASN A 189 -60.06 -26.21 -35.62
N GLY A 190 -59.43 -27.36 -35.35
CA GLY A 190 -59.68 -28.61 -36.07
C GLY A 190 -61.06 -29.22 -35.79
N ILE A 191 -61.65 -28.95 -34.62
CA ILE A 191 -62.97 -29.48 -34.24
C ILE A 191 -64.08 -28.71 -34.98
N ARG A 192 -64.77 -29.38 -35.91
CA ARG A 192 -65.89 -28.78 -36.67
C ARG A 192 -67.27 -29.22 -36.17
N ASP A 193 -67.38 -30.40 -35.57
CA ASP A 193 -68.66 -31.00 -35.14
C ASP A 193 -69.22 -30.44 -33.84
N TYR A 194 -68.46 -29.58 -33.16
CA TYR A 194 -68.88 -28.92 -31.93
C TYR A 194 -68.57 -27.42 -31.95
N ALA A 195 -69.47 -26.63 -31.37
CA ALA A 195 -69.29 -25.19 -31.19
C ALA A 195 -68.51 -24.94 -29.90
N ILE A 196 -67.25 -24.50 -30.03
CA ILE A 196 -66.38 -24.14 -28.91
C ILE A 196 -66.14 -22.63 -28.96
N PHE A 197 -66.57 -21.93 -27.92
CA PHE A 197 -66.38 -20.50 -27.76
C PHE A 197 -66.17 -20.19 -26.27
N MET A 198 -65.30 -19.22 -25.99
CA MET A 198 -65.05 -18.71 -24.64
C MET A 198 -65.75 -17.37 -24.46
N LEU A 199 -66.12 -17.07 -23.21
CA LEU A 199 -66.63 -15.77 -22.81
C LEU A 199 -65.60 -15.07 -21.92
N ASP A 200 -65.51 -13.76 -22.02
CA ASP A 200 -64.81 -12.94 -21.03
C ASP A 200 -65.61 -12.87 -19.71
N PRO A 201 -65.03 -12.36 -18.61
CA PRO A 201 -65.74 -12.22 -17.34
C PRO A 201 -67.01 -11.37 -17.37
N SER A 202 -67.19 -10.55 -18.42
CA SER A 202 -68.37 -9.70 -18.64
C SER A 202 -69.41 -10.34 -19.57
N GLY A 203 -69.19 -11.58 -20.01
CA GLY A 203 -70.10 -12.33 -20.88
C GLY A 203 -69.95 -12.06 -22.39
N HIS A 204 -68.90 -11.37 -22.84
CA HIS A 204 -68.64 -11.16 -24.27
C HIS A 204 -67.85 -12.32 -24.86
N ILE A 205 -68.16 -12.66 -26.11
CA ILE A 205 -67.54 -13.80 -26.81
C ILE A 205 -66.08 -13.46 -27.15
N ALA A 206 -65.15 -14.18 -26.53
CA ALA A 206 -63.70 -13.97 -26.62
C ALA A 206 -63.00 -14.92 -27.62
N SER A 207 -63.60 -16.07 -27.93
CA SER A 207 -63.10 -16.97 -28.96
C SER A 207 -64.23 -17.60 -29.77
N TRP A 208 -63.94 -17.98 -31.01
CA TRP A 208 -64.93 -18.55 -31.90
C TRP A 208 -64.26 -19.53 -32.86
N ASN A 209 -64.47 -20.84 -32.65
CA ASN A 209 -63.88 -21.87 -33.51
C ASN A 209 -64.71 -22.12 -34.79
N PRO A 210 -64.17 -22.79 -35.82
CA PRO A 210 -64.89 -23.08 -37.05
C PRO A 210 -66.15 -23.93 -36.86
N GLY A 211 -66.18 -24.82 -35.86
CA GLY A 211 -67.38 -25.56 -35.51
C GLY A 211 -68.50 -24.66 -34.99
N ALA A 212 -68.16 -23.61 -34.21
CA ALA A 212 -69.11 -22.59 -33.77
C ALA A 212 -69.66 -21.78 -34.95
N GLU A 213 -68.82 -21.40 -35.91
CA GLU A 213 -69.31 -20.76 -37.14
C GLU A 213 -70.33 -21.63 -37.87
N ARG A 214 -70.01 -22.92 -38.02
CA ARG A 214 -70.86 -23.84 -38.77
C ARG A 214 -72.19 -24.13 -38.07
N ILE A 215 -72.16 -24.30 -36.75
CA ILE A 215 -73.34 -24.70 -35.95
C ILE A 215 -74.22 -23.50 -35.60
N LYS A 216 -73.63 -22.35 -35.29
CA LYS A 216 -74.36 -21.13 -34.87
C LYS A 216 -74.61 -20.16 -36.02
N GLY A 217 -73.93 -20.29 -37.15
CA GLY A 217 -74.20 -19.54 -38.38
C GLY A 217 -73.62 -18.13 -38.43
N TYR A 218 -72.80 -17.73 -37.45
CA TYR A 218 -72.11 -16.44 -37.41
C TYR A 218 -70.62 -16.60 -37.70
N LYS A 219 -70.04 -15.69 -38.48
CA LYS A 219 -68.59 -15.62 -38.66
C LYS A 219 -67.90 -15.03 -37.44
N ALA A 220 -66.65 -15.44 -37.19
CA ALA A 220 -65.88 -14.98 -36.04
C ALA A 220 -65.82 -13.44 -35.96
N ASN A 221 -65.57 -12.75 -37.08
CA ASN A 221 -65.52 -11.29 -37.16
C ASN A 221 -66.87 -10.59 -36.89
N GLU A 222 -68.00 -11.30 -36.96
CA GLU A 222 -69.33 -10.75 -36.72
C GLU A 222 -69.76 -10.84 -35.25
N ILE A 223 -69.22 -11.84 -34.53
CA ILE A 223 -69.73 -12.28 -33.22
C ILE A 223 -68.72 -12.08 -32.09
N LEU A 224 -67.41 -12.05 -32.38
CA LEU A 224 -66.39 -11.75 -31.38
C LEU A 224 -66.63 -10.37 -30.76
N GLY A 225 -66.50 -10.28 -29.44
CA GLY A 225 -66.78 -9.08 -28.65
C GLY A 225 -68.27 -8.79 -28.41
N ARG A 226 -69.21 -9.56 -28.98
CA ARG A 226 -70.65 -9.42 -28.65
C ARG A 226 -71.01 -10.19 -27.39
N HIS A 227 -71.98 -9.68 -26.63
CA HIS A 227 -72.51 -10.36 -25.46
C HIS A 227 -73.29 -11.62 -25.86
N PHE A 228 -73.06 -12.74 -25.17
CA PHE A 228 -73.61 -14.07 -25.53
C PHE A 228 -75.14 -14.14 -25.59
N SER A 229 -75.84 -13.18 -24.99
CA SER A 229 -77.30 -13.07 -24.99
C SER A 229 -77.92 -12.99 -26.40
N CYS A 230 -77.15 -12.58 -27.42
CA CYS A 230 -77.62 -12.54 -28.80
C CYS A 230 -78.10 -13.91 -29.33
N PHE A 231 -77.64 -15.03 -28.76
CA PHE A 231 -78.09 -16.36 -29.16
C PHE A 231 -79.50 -16.72 -28.67
N TYR A 232 -80.00 -16.05 -27.63
CA TYR A 232 -81.27 -16.37 -26.99
C TYR A 232 -82.45 -15.50 -27.49
N HIS A 233 -82.21 -14.58 -28.42
CA HIS A 233 -83.23 -13.63 -28.87
C HIS A 233 -84.09 -14.07 -30.07
N ARG A 234 -84.03 -15.35 -30.47
CA ARG A 234 -84.95 -15.92 -31.48
C ARG A 234 -86.08 -16.66 -30.76
N GLN A 235 -87.12 -15.94 -30.34
CA GLN A 235 -88.39 -16.55 -29.91
C GLN A 235 -88.99 -17.36 -31.08
N ARG A 236 -89.23 -18.64 -30.83
CA ARG A 236 -89.96 -19.56 -31.72
C ARG A 236 -91.46 -19.38 -31.40
N PRO A 237 -92.32 -18.93 -32.33
CA PRO A 237 -93.76 -19.05 -32.11
C PRO A 237 -94.17 -20.52 -32.31
N LEU A 238 -95.12 -20.94 -31.47
CA LEU A 238 -95.78 -22.25 -31.42
C LEU A 238 -96.34 -22.68 -32.78
#